data_AF-A0A532THE7-F1
#
_entry.id   AF-A0A532THE7-F1
#
_cell.length_a   1.000
_cell.length_b   1.000
_cell.length_c   1.000
_cell.angle_alpha   90.00
_cell.angle_beta   90.00
_cell.angle_gamma   90.00
#
_symmetry.space_group_name_H-M   'P 1'
#
loop_
_entity.id
_entity.type
_entity.pdbx_description
1 polymer ?
#
loop_
_entity_poly.entity_id
_entity_poly.type
_entity_poly.pdbx_seq_one_letter_code
_entity_poly.pdbx_strand_id
1 'polypeptide(L)' 'MAKKEARIEPLFVKSKVREYIKGKGCNTSSGVLDGDTFNSIIMDLLDNAVRRAQQNGRKTVKARDL' A
#
# COMPACT_ATOMS: atom_id res chain seq x y z
N MET A 1 -13.21 -15.70 -22.79
CA MET A 1 -12.02 -15.92 -21.93
C MET A 1 -11.91 -14.72 -21.00
N ALA A 2 -12.10 -14.92 -19.69
CA ALA A 2 -12.09 -13.82 -18.73
C ALA A 2 -10.69 -13.17 -18.72
N LYS A 3 -10.64 -11.85 -18.90
CA LYS A 3 -9.42 -11.06 -18.68
C LYS A 3 -8.97 -11.35 -17.26
N LYS A 4 -7.85 -12.03 -17.09
CA LYS A 4 -7.14 -12.12 -15.82
C LYS A 4 -6.68 -10.69 -15.54
N GLU A 5 -7.48 -9.94 -14.79
CA GLU A 5 -7.08 -8.64 -14.26
C GLU A 5 -5.70 -8.83 -13.65
N ALA A 6 -4.76 -7.99 -14.09
CA ALA A 6 -3.42 -7.97 -13.51
C ALA A 6 -3.60 -7.55 -12.06
N ARG A 7 -3.76 -8.54 -11.17
CA ARG A 7 -3.86 -8.31 -9.75
C ARG A 7 -2.56 -7.66 -9.33
N ILE A 8 -2.65 -6.38 -8.98
CA ILE A 8 -1.54 -5.61 -8.48
C ILE A 8 -1.05 -6.32 -7.21
N GLU A 9 0.22 -6.68 -7.17
CA GLU A 9 0.78 -7.39 -6.03
C GLU A 9 0.76 -6.47 -4.79
N PRO A 10 0.34 -6.97 -3.61
CA PRO A 10 0.33 -6.17 -2.39
C PRO A 10 1.73 -5.67 -2.03
N LEU A 11 1.86 -4.37 -1.73
CA LEU A 11 3.10 -3.76 -1.22
C LEU A 11 3.33 -4.00 0.28
N PHE A 12 2.63 -4.98 0.86
CA PHE A 12 2.65 -5.27 2.29
C PHE A 12 2.61 -6.76 2.58
N VAL A 13 3.14 -7.14 3.75
CA VAL A 13 3.07 -8.52 4.24
C VAL A 13 1.77 -8.71 5.01
N LYS A 14 0.83 -9.48 4.45
CA LYS A 14 -0.53 -9.69 5.01
C LYS A 14 -0.51 -10.13 6.48
N SER A 15 0.41 -11.03 6.86
CA SER A 15 0.51 -11.52 8.25
C SER A 15 0.89 -10.42 9.23
N LYS A 16 1.80 -9.52 8.86
CA LYS A 16 2.24 -8.40 9.70
C LYS A 16 1.13 -7.38 9.94
N VAL A 17 0.35 -7.08 8.91
CA VAL A 17 -0.81 -6.19 9.03
C VAL A 17 -1.87 -6.80 9.94
N ARG A 18 -2.14 -8.11 9.78
CA ARG A 18 -3.09 -8.85 10.63
C ARG A 18 -2.64 -8.87 12.09
N GLU A 19 -1.37 -9.17 12.35
CA GLU A 19 -0.77 -9.17 13.70
C GLU A 19 -0.90 -7.79 14.36
N TYR A 20 -0.62 -6.73 13.60
CA TYR A 20 -0.75 -5.36 14.09
C TYR A 20 -2.20 -5.01 14.50
N ILE A 21 -3.18 -5.31 13.64
CA ILE A 21 -4.61 -5.04 13.93
C ILE A 21 -5.10 -5.88 15.11
N LYS A 22 -4.71 -7.16 15.18
CA LYS A 22 -5.04 -8.05 16.31
C LYS A 22 -4.46 -7.54 17.63
N GLY A 23 -3.23 -7.00 17.60
CA GLY A 23 -2.61 -6.37 18.77
C GLY A 23 -3.35 -5.14 19.30
N LYS A 24 -4.27 -4.57 18.50
CA LYS A 24 -5.19 -3.48 18.90
C LYS A 24 -6.56 -3.98 19.37
N GLY A 25 -6.74 -5.29 19.52
CA GLY A 25 -8.02 -5.89 19.94
C GLY A 25 -9.08 -5.99 18.84
N CYS A 26 -8.70 -5.81 17.57
CA CYS A 26 -9.61 -5.88 16.43
C CYS A 26 -9.35 -7.12 15.57
N ASN A 27 -10.40 -7.67 14.96
CA ASN A 27 -10.26 -8.69 13.93
C ASN A 27 -10.02 -8.02 12.56
N THR A 28 -9.36 -8.73 11.65
CA THR A 28 -9.11 -8.25 10.28
C THR A 28 -9.99 -9.01 9.29
N SER A 29 -10.84 -8.30 8.56
CA SER A 29 -11.60 -8.87 7.43
C SER A 29 -10.68 -9.23 6.27
N SER A 30 -11.00 -10.31 5.54
CA SER A 30 -10.27 -10.69 4.31
C SER A 30 -10.27 -9.55 3.28
N GLY A 31 -11.35 -8.77 3.18
CA GLY A 31 -11.43 -7.63 2.26
C GLY A 31 -10.38 -6.54 2.50
N VAL A 32 -9.80 -6.45 3.71
CA VAL A 32 -8.71 -5.51 4.00
C VAL A 32 -7.37 -6.00 3.43
N LEU A 33 -7.13 -7.32 3.46
CA LEU A 33 -5.83 -7.91 3.11
C LEU A 33 -5.79 -8.50 1.70
N ASP A 34 -6.93 -8.96 1.21
CA ASP A 34 -7.11 -9.61 -0.09
C ASP A 34 -7.81 -8.70 -1.10
N GLY A 35 -8.38 -7.58 -0.64
CA GLY A 35 -8.93 -6.53 -1.49
C GLY A 35 -7.91 -5.45 -1.86
N ASP A 36 -8.25 -4.65 -2.87
CA ASP A 36 -7.34 -3.66 -3.43
C ASP A 36 -7.29 -2.34 -2.64
N THR A 37 -8.25 -2.11 -1.74
CA THR A 37 -8.38 -0.82 -1.03
C THR A 37 -7.14 -0.49 -0.23
N PHE A 38 -6.65 -1.41 0.59
CA PHE A 38 -5.49 -1.13 1.43
C PHE A 38 -4.21 -0.98 0.61
N ASN A 39 -4.04 -1.80 -0.44
CA ASN A 39 -2.91 -1.66 -1.35
C ASN A 39 -2.92 -0.34 -2.10
N SER A 40 -4.10 0.10 -2.58
CA SER A 40 -4.26 1.36 -3.31
C SER A 40 -3.89 2.56 -2.44
N ILE A 41 -4.26 2.56 -1.16
CA ILE A 41 -3.87 3.63 -0.21
C ILE A 41 -2.34 3.72 -0.09
N ILE A 42 -1.64 2.58 -0.02
CA ILE A 42 -0.17 2.56 0.05
C ILE A 42 0.43 3.10 -1.26
N MET A 43 -0.13 2.70 -2.40
CA MET A 43 0.32 3.16 -3.72
C MET A 43 0.13 4.67 -3.89
N ASP A 44 -1.04 5.20 -3.56
CA ASP A 44 -1.33 6.63 -3.64
C ASP A 44 -0.40 7.47 -2.76
N LEU A 45 -0.05 6.96 -1.57
CA LEU A 45 0.92 7.58 -0.68
C LEU A 45 2.31 7.62 -1.32
N LEU A 46 2.76 6.50 -1.89
CA LEU A 46 4.07 6.41 -2.56
C LEU A 46 4.14 7.25 -3.83
N ASP A 47 3.09 7.27 -4.64
CA ASP A 47 3.01 8.08 -5.86
C ASP A 47 3.11 9.57 -5.54
N ASN A 48 2.45 10.00 -4.46
CA ASN A 48 2.59 11.38 -3.97
C ASN A 48 4.01 11.68 -3.50
N ALA A 49 4.66 10.76 -2.80
CA ALA A 49 6.04 10.94 -2.38
C ALA A 49 7.02 11.00 -3.55
N VAL A 50 6.85 10.12 -4.54
CA VAL A 50 7.60 10.14 -5.79
C VAL A 50 7.39 11.46 -6.53
N ARG A 51 6.14 11.93 -6.64
CA ARG A 51 5.81 13.22 -7.26
C ARG A 51 6.52 14.38 -6.57
N ARG A 52 6.50 14.45 -5.23
CA ARG A 52 7.22 15.49 -4.47
C ARG A 52 8.73 15.41 -4.67
N ALA A 53 9.30 14.22 -4.73
CA ALA A 53 10.74 14.04 -4.99
C ALA A 53 11.11 14.56 -6.39
N GLN A 54 10.34 14.20 -7.41
CA GLN A 54 10.51 14.64 -8.80
C GLN A 54 10.34 16.14 -8.97
N GLN A 55 9.31 16.73 -8.34
CA GLN A 55 9.09 18.19 -8.35
C GLN A 55 10.26 18.97 -7.75
N ASN A 56 11.02 18.34 -6.85
CA ASN A 56 12.24 18.90 -6.27
C ASN A 56 13.52 18.49 -7.03
N GLY A 57 13.42 17.96 -8.25
CA GLY A 57 14.55 17.55 -9.08
C GLY A 57 15.33 16.35 -8.53
N ARG A 58 14.75 15.55 -7.63
CA ARG A 58 15.43 14.42 -6.99
C ARG A 58 14.91 13.09 -7.54
N LYS A 59 15.83 12.13 -7.70
CA LYS A 59 15.51 10.72 -7.97
C LYS A 59 15.32 9.89 -6.69
N THR A 60 15.73 10.43 -5.55
CA THR A 60 15.62 9.77 -4.24
C THR A 60 14.44 10.35 -3.46
N VAL A 61 13.47 9.49 -3.15
CA VAL A 61 12.39 9.77 -2.19
C VAL A 61 13.01 9.84 -0.79
N LYS A 62 12.69 10.92 -0.07
CA LYS A 62 13.14 11.15 1.31
C LYS A 62 11.93 11.10 2.25
N ALA A 63 12.18 10.94 3.54
CA ALA A 63 11.12 10.92 4.55
C ALA A 63 10.18 12.13 4.49
N ARG A 64 10.69 13.32 4.11
CA ARG A 64 9.89 14.54 3.93
C ARG A 64 8.93 14.53 2.73
N ASP A 65 9.04 13.54 1.86
CA ASP A 65 8.19 13.41 0.68
C ASP A 65 6.94 12.55 0.98
N LEU A 66 7.05 11.65 1.96
CA LEU A 66 5.93 10.82 2.44
C LEU A 66 4.86 11.70 3.11
#